data_AF-A0A4Y2HBU9-F1
#
_entry.id   AF-A0A4Y2HBU9-F1
#
_cell.length_a   1.000
_cell.length_b   1.000
_cell.length_c   1.000
_cell.angle_alpha   90.00
_cell.angle_beta   90.00
_cell.angle_gamma   90.00
#
_symmetry.space_group_name_H-M   'P 1'
#
loop_
_entity.id
_entity.type
_entity.pdbx_description
1 polymer ?
#
loop_
_entity_poly.entity_id
_entity_poly.type
_entity_poly.pdbx_seq_one_letter_code
_entity_poly.pdbx_strand_id
1 'polypeptide(L)'
;MIVIFPFLRSRGPGVLTRIREEMSRPENQMSKLRLYRMLQMIYIFQRLNAFTIPIDLFDRSDASEALRLVWSSIPDSFVSLQEMNDAYGHVTSPEYLSQVHIFYEEAIRQTVSRREPRPLSQYCRTVVRERLLNCTPWLPDGIKQLKLPSRFESFLNLQRDNLHPENFQVP
;
A
#
# COMPACT_ATOMS: atom_id res chain seq x y z
N MET A 1 -13.37 16.75 20.90
CA MET A 1 -13.85 17.96 21.58
C MET A 1 -13.52 19.15 20.68
N ILE A 2 -14.55 19.84 20.19
CA ILE A 2 -14.47 21.04 19.34
C ILE A 2 -14.08 22.23 20.21
N VAL A 3 -13.17 23.09 19.74
CA VAL A 3 -13.20 24.58 19.79
C VAL A 3 -11.85 25.11 19.23
N ILE A 4 -11.69 26.19 18.45
CA ILE A 4 -12.53 27.29 17.96
C ILE A 4 -11.77 27.95 16.78
N PHE A 5 -12.47 28.30 15.70
CA PHE A 5 -12.07 29.34 14.75
C PHE A 5 -12.12 30.70 15.46
N PRO A 6 -11.09 31.54 15.35
CA PRO A 6 -11.41 32.95 15.14
C PRO A 6 -10.34 33.63 14.27
N PHE A 7 -10.54 33.69 12.95
CA PHE A 7 -10.04 34.83 12.19
C PHE A 7 -10.65 34.94 10.77
N LEU A 8 -11.96 35.10 10.69
CA LEU A 8 -12.57 35.69 9.50
C LEU A 8 -12.60 37.21 9.68
N ARG A 9 -11.50 37.87 9.33
CA ARG A 9 -11.53 39.31 9.05
C ARG A 9 -10.62 39.63 7.86
N SER A 10 -11.30 39.92 6.74
CA SER A 10 -10.77 40.56 5.54
C SER A 10 -9.56 39.91 4.88
N ARG A 11 -9.78 38.92 3.99
CA ARG A 11 -8.75 38.53 3.02
C ARG A 11 -9.37 38.43 1.63
N GLY A 12 -8.82 39.20 0.71
CA GLY A 12 -9.30 39.32 -0.67
C GLY A 12 -9.26 38.00 -1.46
N PRO A 13 -9.87 37.97 -2.66
CA PRO A 13 -10.06 36.76 -3.46
C PRO A 13 -8.76 35.99 -3.76
N GLY A 14 -7.61 36.68 -3.78
CA GLY A 14 -6.29 36.07 -3.99
C GLY A 14 -5.75 35.21 -2.85
N VAL A 15 -6.25 35.36 -1.62
CA VAL A 15 -5.81 34.53 -0.49
C VAL A 15 -6.59 33.21 -0.43
N LEU A 16 -7.87 33.22 -0.82
CA LEU A 16 -8.67 32.00 -0.91
C LEU A 16 -8.18 31.09 -2.03
N THR A 17 -7.75 31.64 -3.18
CA THR A 17 -7.09 30.86 -4.23
C THR A 17 -5.74 30.30 -3.78
N ARG A 18 -4.91 31.09 -3.09
CA ARG A 18 -3.64 30.59 -2.52
C ARG A 18 -3.83 29.50 -1.48
N ILE A 19 -4.78 29.65 -0.56
CA ILE A 19 -5.09 28.62 0.45
C ILE A 19 -5.65 27.38 -0.25
N ARG A 20 -6.45 27.53 -1.31
CA ARG A 20 -6.95 26.40 -2.11
C ARG A 20 -5.83 25.67 -2.85
N GLU A 21 -4.87 26.38 -3.41
CA GLU A 21 -3.67 25.81 -4.05
C GLU A 21 -2.72 25.15 -3.03
N GLU A 22 -2.56 25.74 -1.84
CA GLU A 22 -1.75 25.14 -0.78
C GLU A 22 -2.43 23.90 -0.18
N MET A 23 -3.76 23.93 0.03
CA MET A 23 -4.53 22.76 0.45
C MET A 23 -4.70 21.72 -0.67
N SER A 24 -4.43 22.07 -1.93
CA SER A 24 -4.39 21.11 -3.04
C SER A 24 -3.04 20.43 -3.19
N ARG A 25 -2.02 20.80 -2.40
CA ARG A 25 -0.78 20.04 -2.39
C ARG A 25 -1.05 18.66 -1.79
N PRO A 26 -0.65 17.57 -2.44
CA PRO A 26 -0.93 16.22 -1.96
C PRO A 26 -0.35 15.93 -0.58
N GLU A 27 0.74 16.62 -0.23
CA GLU A 27 1.36 16.65 1.10
C GLU A 27 0.41 17.10 2.23
N ASN A 28 -0.59 17.90 1.90
CA ASN A 28 -1.58 18.44 2.83
C ASN A 28 -2.90 17.65 2.84
N GLN A 29 -3.09 16.70 1.92
CA GLN A 29 -4.28 15.85 1.82
C GLN A 29 -4.04 14.41 2.25
N MET A 30 -2.79 13.94 2.19
CA MET A 30 -2.40 12.57 2.53
C MET A 30 -1.40 12.54 3.67
N SER A 31 -1.44 11.45 4.45
CA SER A 31 -0.42 11.24 5.47
C SER A 31 0.95 11.00 4.81
N LYS A 32 2.03 11.47 5.45
CA LYS A 32 3.41 11.23 4.99
C LYS A 32 3.69 9.76 4.75
N LEU A 33 3.18 8.89 5.63
CA LEU A 33 3.29 7.44 5.50
C LEU A 33 2.72 6.98 4.15
N ARG A 34 1.53 7.46 3.76
CA ARG A 34 0.88 7.08 2.51
C ARG A 34 1.70 7.48 1.28
N LEU A 35 2.27 8.69 1.31
CA LEU A 35 3.16 9.19 0.26
C LEU A 35 4.42 8.31 0.13
N TYR A 36 5.04 7.94 1.25
CA TYR A 36 6.20 7.05 1.25
C TYR A 36 5.87 5.66 0.70
N ARG A 37 4.66 5.13 0.95
CA ARG A 37 4.23 3.86 0.38
C ARG A 37 4.12 3.89 -1.14
N MET A 38 3.56 4.97 -1.70
CA MET A 38 3.53 5.17 -3.15
C MET A 38 4.94 5.32 -3.72
N LEU A 39 5.82 6.06 -3.03
CA LEU A 39 7.20 6.23 -3.45
C LEU A 39 7.96 4.89 -3.45
N GLN A 40 7.69 4.00 -2.49
CA GLN A 40 8.25 2.65 -2.47
C GLN A 40 7.83 1.84 -3.71
N MET A 41 6.57 1.93 -4.15
CA MET A 41 6.11 1.27 -5.38
C MET A 41 6.83 1.83 -6.61
N ILE A 42 6.88 3.15 -6.71
CA ILE A 42 7.56 3.85 -7.81
C ILE A 42 9.02 3.44 -7.86
N TYR A 43 9.72 3.40 -6.72
CA TYR A 43 11.13 3.02 -6.64
C TYR A 43 11.39 1.57 -7.07
N ILE A 44 10.55 0.62 -6.63
CA ILE A 44 10.66 -0.79 -7.05
C ILE A 44 10.47 -0.91 -8.57
N PHE A 45 9.45 -0.24 -9.12
CA PHE A 45 9.19 -0.24 -10.56
C PHE A 45 10.30 0.45 -11.35
N GLN A 46 10.84 1.57 -10.86
CA GLN A 46 11.95 2.27 -11.51
C GLN A 46 13.20 1.39 -11.56
N ARG A 47 13.52 0.66 -10.49
CA ARG A 47 14.65 -0.26 -10.47
C ARG A 47 14.55 -1.37 -11.51
N LEU A 48 13.34 -1.84 -11.82
CA LEU A 48 13.14 -2.82 -12.90
C LEU A 48 13.44 -2.23 -14.29
N ASN A 49 13.16 -0.95 -14.50
CA ASN A 49 13.29 -0.31 -15.81
C ASN A 49 14.62 0.43 -16.04
N ALA A 50 15.34 0.77 -14.96
CA ALA A 50 16.51 1.64 -15.01
C ALA A 50 17.84 0.94 -15.38
N PHE A 51 17.89 -0.40 -15.40
CA PHE A 51 19.14 -1.12 -15.64
C PHE A 51 19.21 -1.73 -17.04
N THR A 52 19.90 -1.03 -17.93
CA THR A 52 20.51 -1.57 -19.16
C THR A 52 21.85 -2.24 -18.82
N ILE A 53 21.87 -3.15 -17.84
CA ILE A 53 23.07 -3.95 -17.50
C ILE A 53 22.63 -5.42 -17.47
N PRO A 54 23.38 -6.35 -18.11
CA PRO A 54 23.05 -7.76 -18.07
C PRO A 54 23.35 -8.29 -16.66
N ILE A 55 22.34 -8.36 -15.80
CA ILE A 55 22.45 -9.06 -14.53
C ILE A 55 21.17 -9.87 -14.29
N ASP A 56 21.32 -11.18 -14.41
CA ASP A 56 20.39 -12.27 -14.07
C ASP A 56 19.92 -12.29 -12.58
N LEU A 57 19.97 -11.18 -11.84
CA LEU A 57 19.75 -11.16 -10.37
C LEU A 57 18.50 -10.43 -9.90
N PHE A 58 17.76 -9.73 -10.77
CA PHE A 58 16.53 -9.04 -10.36
C PHE A 58 15.41 -9.29 -11.37
N ASP A 59 14.78 -10.45 -11.25
CA ASP A 59 13.63 -10.81 -12.07
C ASP A 59 12.43 -9.91 -11.71
N ARG A 60 11.65 -9.51 -12.72
CA ARG A 60 10.34 -8.88 -12.53
C ARG A 60 9.46 -9.68 -11.58
N SER A 61 9.58 -11.02 -11.61
CA SER A 61 8.93 -11.93 -10.68
C SER A 61 9.28 -11.66 -9.21
N ASP A 62 10.58 -11.45 -8.91
CA ASP A 62 11.06 -11.23 -7.55
C ASP A 62 10.62 -9.86 -7.01
N ALA A 63 10.69 -8.82 -7.84
CA ALA A 63 10.21 -7.50 -7.47
C ALA A 63 8.68 -7.48 -7.22
N SER A 64 7.93 -8.19 -8.07
CA SER A 64 6.49 -8.37 -7.91
C SER A 64 6.18 -9.12 -6.61
N GLU A 65 6.92 -10.20 -6.32
CA GLU A 65 6.76 -10.98 -5.09
C GLU A 65 7.12 -10.18 -3.83
N ALA A 66 8.20 -9.39 -3.88
CA ALA A 66 8.58 -8.50 -2.78
C ALA A 66 7.48 -7.46 -2.53
N LEU A 67 6.95 -6.83 -3.57
CA LEU A 67 5.85 -5.88 -3.46
C LEU A 67 4.60 -6.55 -2.87
N ARG A 68 4.24 -7.75 -3.35
CA ARG A 68 3.13 -8.56 -2.82
C ARG A 68 3.30 -8.84 -1.33
N LEU A 69 4.49 -9.26 -0.89
CA LEU A 69 4.78 -9.58 0.50
C LEU A 69 4.69 -8.36 1.42
N VAL A 70 5.30 -7.24 1.01
CA VAL A 70 5.22 -5.96 1.74
C VAL A 70 3.76 -5.53 1.89
N TRP A 71 3.01 -5.57 0.80
CA TRP A 71 1.60 -5.19 0.79
C TRP A 71 0.64 -6.19 1.41
N SER A 72 1.07 -7.44 1.60
CA SER A 72 0.36 -8.44 2.39
C SER A 72 0.62 -8.31 3.89
N SER A 73 1.64 -7.57 4.30
CA SER A 73 2.10 -7.46 5.70
C SER A 73 1.58 -6.23 6.44
N ILE A 74 0.80 -5.37 5.78
CA ILE A 74 0.37 -4.08 6.32
C ILE A 74 -1.16 -3.93 6.23
N PRO A 75 -1.76 -3.07 7.08
CA PRO A 75 -3.21 -2.91 7.14
C PRO A 75 -3.74 -1.79 6.22
N ASP A 76 -2.86 -1.01 5.59
CA ASP A 76 -3.22 0.15 4.77
C ASP A 76 -4.14 -0.23 3.59
N SER A 77 -5.08 0.66 3.26
CA SER A 77 -5.97 0.53 2.08
C SER A 77 -5.18 0.37 0.78
N PHE A 78 -5.79 -0.22 -0.25
CA PHE A 78 -5.17 -0.25 -1.58
C PHE A 78 -4.99 1.17 -2.14
N VAL A 79 -3.99 1.37 -2.98
CA VAL A 79 -3.66 2.66 -3.62
C VAL A 79 -4.33 2.71 -4.99
N SER A 80 -5.16 3.72 -5.26
CA SER A 80 -5.73 3.90 -6.60
C SER A 80 -4.81 4.71 -7.51
N LEU A 81 -4.97 4.55 -8.82
CA LEU A 81 -4.25 5.35 -9.81
C LEU A 81 -4.52 6.85 -9.65
N GLN A 82 -5.77 7.22 -9.33
CA GLN A 82 -6.11 8.61 -9.05
C GLN A 82 -5.29 9.15 -7.88
N GLU A 83 -5.17 8.37 -6.79
CA GLU A 83 -4.39 8.75 -5.62
C GLU A 83 -2.90 8.95 -5.97
N MET A 84 -2.33 8.11 -6.84
CA MET A 84 -0.96 8.27 -7.31
C MET A 84 -0.78 9.53 -8.19
N ASN A 85 -1.74 9.82 -9.08
CA ASN A 85 -1.72 11.01 -9.92
C ASN A 85 -1.85 12.29 -9.09
N ASP A 86 -2.76 12.31 -8.13
CA ASP A 86 -2.92 13.44 -7.21
C ASP A 86 -1.61 13.70 -6.44
N ALA A 87 -0.91 12.63 -6.04
CA ALA A 87 0.33 12.71 -5.28
C ALA A 87 1.57 13.10 -6.11
N TYR A 88 1.76 12.48 -7.27
CA TYR A 88 3.02 12.55 -8.02
C TYR A 88 2.86 12.97 -9.49
N GLY A 89 1.64 13.26 -9.97
CA GLY A 89 1.39 13.65 -11.36
C GLY A 89 2.01 14.99 -11.77
N HIS A 90 2.43 15.81 -10.78
CA HIS A 90 3.21 17.02 -11.02
C HIS A 90 4.72 16.78 -11.12
N VAL A 91 5.21 15.61 -10.69
CA VAL A 91 6.63 15.23 -10.67
C VAL A 91 7.00 14.31 -11.84
N THR A 92 6.06 13.47 -12.28
CA THR A 92 6.27 12.47 -13.33
C THR A 92 5.05 12.34 -14.24
N SER A 93 5.23 11.76 -15.42
CA SER A 93 4.14 11.64 -16.38
C SER A 93 3.02 10.71 -15.91
N PRO A 94 1.75 11.00 -16.28
CA PRO A 94 0.61 10.14 -15.98
C PRO A 94 0.76 8.72 -16.56
N GLU A 95 1.38 8.59 -17.75
CA GLU A 95 1.62 7.30 -18.39
C GLU A 95 2.55 6.43 -17.56
N TYR A 96 3.59 7.03 -16.96
CA TYR A 96 4.50 6.32 -16.08
C TYR A 96 3.81 5.87 -14.79
N LEU A 97 3.00 6.73 -14.17
CA LEU A 97 2.22 6.36 -12.98
C LEU A 97 1.20 5.26 -13.27
N SER A 98 0.60 5.25 -14.47
CA SER A 98 -0.27 4.18 -14.93
C SER A 98 0.47 2.84 -15.00
N GLN A 99 1.69 2.80 -15.54
CA GLN A 99 2.49 1.58 -15.59
C GLN A 99 2.92 1.09 -14.19
N VAL A 100 3.29 2.00 -13.29
CA VAL A 100 3.57 1.66 -11.88
C VAL A 100 2.33 1.05 -11.22
N HIS A 101 1.15 1.63 -11.46
CA HIS A 101 -0.10 1.16 -10.89
C HIS A 101 -0.50 -0.21 -11.44
N ILE A 102 -0.36 -0.45 -12.74
CA ILE A 102 -0.56 -1.77 -13.35
C ILE A 102 0.37 -2.81 -12.73
N PHE A 103 1.66 -2.51 -12.60
CA PHE A 103 2.62 -3.40 -11.94
C PHE A 103 2.22 -3.71 -10.48
N TYR A 104 1.71 -2.70 -9.77
CA TYR A 104 1.19 -2.87 -8.42
C TYR A 104 -0.03 -3.80 -8.38
N GLU A 105 -1.03 -3.58 -9.25
CA GLU A 105 -2.24 -4.42 -9.34
C GLU A 105 -1.89 -5.87 -9.69
N GLU A 106 -0.95 -6.08 -10.62
CA GLU A 106 -0.41 -7.40 -10.98
C GLU A 106 0.20 -8.08 -9.75
N ALA A 107 1.01 -7.36 -8.97
CA ALA A 107 1.66 -7.89 -7.78
C ALA A 107 0.67 -8.30 -6.68
N ILE A 108 -0.37 -7.48 -6.43
CA ILE A 108 -1.40 -7.80 -5.42
C ILE A 108 -2.53 -8.69 -5.95
N ARG A 109 -2.56 -8.96 -7.26
CA ARG A 109 -3.62 -9.70 -7.96
C ARG A 109 -5.02 -9.14 -7.70
N GLN A 110 -5.13 -7.81 -7.69
CA GLN A 110 -6.40 -7.13 -7.43
C GLN A 110 -6.46 -5.82 -8.20
N THR A 111 -7.60 -5.59 -8.85
CA THR A 111 -7.93 -4.32 -9.49
C THR A 111 -8.41 -3.32 -8.45
N VAL A 112 -7.88 -2.10 -8.49
CA VAL A 112 -8.07 -1.03 -7.52
C VAL A 112 -8.55 0.22 -8.25
N SER A 113 -9.86 0.31 -8.45
CA SER A 113 -10.49 1.49 -9.06
C SER A 113 -10.57 2.69 -8.11
N ARG A 114 -10.71 2.44 -6.81
CA ARG A 114 -10.86 3.47 -5.77
C ARG A 114 -10.23 3.04 -4.47
N ARG A 115 -10.08 4.00 -3.56
CA ARG A 115 -9.57 3.73 -2.21
C ARG A 115 -10.62 2.97 -1.40
N GLU A 116 -10.38 1.68 -1.18
CA GLU A 116 -11.24 0.82 -0.37
C GLU A 116 -10.51 0.30 0.86
N PRO A 117 -11.20 0.18 2.01
CA PRO A 117 -10.67 -0.52 3.16
C PRO A 117 -10.44 -2.00 2.82
N ARG A 118 -9.40 -2.58 3.41
CA ARG A 118 -9.09 -4.00 3.20
C ARG A 118 -10.11 -4.91 3.91
N PRO A 119 -10.30 -6.15 3.43
CA PRO A 119 -11.17 -7.10 4.10
C PRO A 119 -10.70 -7.35 5.53
N LEU A 120 -11.65 -7.65 6.43
CA LEU A 120 -11.37 -7.90 7.86
C LEU A 120 -10.31 -8.98 8.06
N SER A 121 -10.29 -10.03 7.21
CA SER A 121 -9.28 -11.08 7.24
C SER A 121 -7.85 -10.52 7.15
N GLN A 122 -7.63 -9.54 6.26
CA GLN A 122 -6.33 -8.89 6.09
C GLN A 122 -5.91 -8.08 7.32
N TYR A 123 -6.87 -7.41 7.94
CA TYR A 123 -6.63 -6.69 9.19
C TYR A 123 -6.26 -7.67 10.31
N CYS A 124 -7.04 -8.74 10.49
CA CYS A 124 -6.75 -9.81 11.46
C CYS A 124 -5.37 -10.41 11.23
N ARG A 125 -4.99 -10.69 9.98
CA ARG A 125 -3.65 -11.19 9.62
C ARG A 125 -2.53 -10.30 10.14
N THR A 126 -2.68 -9.00 9.91
CA THR A 126 -1.68 -8.01 10.29
C THR A 126 -1.54 -7.93 11.81
N VAL A 127 -2.67 -7.84 12.53
CA VAL A 127 -2.69 -7.77 14.00
C VAL A 127 -2.12 -9.04 14.64
N VAL A 128 -2.48 -10.22 14.14
CA VAL A 128 -1.93 -11.49 14.66
C VAL A 128 -0.43 -11.57 14.42
N ARG A 129 0.05 -11.23 13.21
CA ARG A 129 1.48 -11.24 12.89
C ARG A 129 2.27 -10.25 13.73
N GLU A 130 1.73 -9.04 13.93
CA GLU A 130 2.34 -8.02 14.80
C GLU A 130 2.42 -8.51 16.25
N ARG A 131 1.36 -9.13 16.77
CA ARG A 131 1.35 -9.66 18.13
C ARG A 131 2.38 -10.77 18.30
N LEU A 132 2.48 -11.69 17.33
CA LEU A 132 3.46 -12.77 17.36
C LEU A 132 4.89 -12.25 17.26
N LEU A 133 5.16 -11.26 16.41
CA LEU A 133 6.49 -10.64 16.30
C LEU A 133 6.98 -10.07 17.65
N ASN A 134 6.06 -9.57 18.48
CA ASN A 134 6.39 -9.05 19.81
C ASN A 134 6.57 -10.14 20.88
N CYS A 135 6.13 -11.37 20.62
CA CYS A 135 6.16 -12.47 21.58
C CYS A 135 7.16 -13.58 21.21
N THR A 136 7.56 -13.67 19.94
CA THR A 136 8.45 -14.72 19.43
C THR A 136 9.60 -14.14 18.61
N PRO A 137 10.83 -14.67 18.75
CA PRO A 137 11.98 -14.18 17.99
C PRO A 137 11.88 -14.48 16.49
N TRP A 138 11.11 -15.50 16.11
CA TRP A 138 10.86 -15.86 14.72
C TRP A 138 9.36 -16.09 14.48
N LEU A 139 8.83 -15.44 13.45
CA LEU A 139 7.39 -15.38 13.20
C LEU A 139 6.79 -16.72 12.71
N PRO A 140 7.42 -17.46 11.78
CA PRO A 140 6.90 -18.76 11.35
C PRO A 140 6.76 -19.78 12.48
N ASP A 141 7.71 -19.82 13.42
CA ASP A 141 7.60 -20.69 14.60
C ASP A 141 6.50 -20.24 15.55
N GLY A 142 6.35 -18.93 15.76
CA GLY A 142 5.24 -18.39 16.54
C GLY A 142 3.88 -18.77 15.95
N ILE A 143 3.76 -18.80 14.61
CA ILE A 143 2.54 -19.26 13.93
C ILE A 143 2.29 -20.75 14.19
N LYS A 144 3.30 -21.61 14.04
CA LYS A 144 3.18 -23.06 14.30
C LYS A 144 2.75 -23.38 15.74
N GLN A 145 3.16 -22.56 16.70
CA GLN A 145 2.77 -22.72 18.10
C GLN A 145 1.27 -22.48 18.36
N LEU A 146 0.59 -21.74 17.48
CA LEU A 146 -0.85 -21.52 17.57
C LEU A 146 -1.67 -22.77 17.23
N LYS A 147 -1.04 -23.81 16.64
CA LYS A 147 -1.69 -25.08 16.24
C LYS A 147 -2.96 -24.85 15.42
N LEU A 148 -2.89 -23.91 14.47
CA LEU A 148 -4.01 -23.58 13.62
C LEU A 148 -4.14 -24.59 12.48
N PRO A 149 -5.34 -24.76 11.89
CA PRO A 149 -5.47 -25.46 10.63
C PRO A 149 -4.52 -24.91 9.56
N SER A 150 -3.97 -25.79 8.72
CA SER A 150 -2.94 -25.47 7.71
C SER A 150 -3.26 -24.23 6.87
N ARG A 151 -4.53 -24.08 6.46
CA ARG A 151 -5.00 -22.90 5.71
C ARG A 151 -4.72 -21.56 6.40
N PHE A 152 -4.89 -21.50 7.73
CA PHE A 152 -4.65 -20.28 8.49
C PHE A 152 -3.16 -20.06 8.72
N GLU A 153 -2.37 -21.13 8.88
CA GLU A 153 -0.90 -21.02 8.93
C GLU A 153 -0.35 -20.50 7.61
N SER A 154 -0.79 -21.03 6.48
CA SER A 154 -0.44 -20.56 5.14
C SER A 154 -0.84 -19.10 4.91
N PHE A 155 -2.04 -18.72 5.36
CA PHE A 155 -2.53 -17.34 5.30
C PHE A 155 -1.65 -16.39 6.13
N LEU A 156 -1.34 -16.76 7.37
CA LEU A 156 -0.47 -15.98 8.25
C LEU A 156 0.97 -15.93 7.75
N ASN A 157 1.47 -16.96 7.07
CA ASN A 157 2.79 -16.99 6.43
C ASN A 157 2.84 -16.27 5.07
N LEU A 158 1.77 -15.59 4.66
CA LEU A 158 1.70 -14.81 3.43
C LEU A 158 1.90 -15.63 2.15
N GLN A 159 1.60 -16.93 2.15
CA GLN A 159 1.71 -17.75 0.95
C GLN A 159 0.73 -17.27 -0.13
N ARG A 160 1.13 -17.41 -1.41
CA ARG A 160 0.47 -16.81 -2.58
C ARG A 160 -1.01 -17.15 -2.71
N ASP A 161 -1.39 -18.37 -2.33
CA ASP A 161 -2.74 -18.89 -2.60
C ASP A 161 -3.79 -18.41 -1.61
N ASN A 162 -3.47 -17.57 -0.62
CA ASN A 162 -4.41 -17.19 0.45
C ASN A 162 -4.97 -15.77 0.32
N LEU A 163 -4.89 -15.17 -0.87
CA LEU A 163 -5.37 -13.80 -1.11
C LEU A 163 -6.86 -13.71 -1.43
N HIS A 164 -7.53 -14.82 -1.79
CA HIS A 164 -8.95 -14.82 -2.11
C HIS A 164 -9.82 -15.16 -0.89
N PRO A 165 -10.85 -14.35 -0.57
CA PRO A 165 -11.85 -14.66 0.46
C PRO A 165 -12.56 -15.99 0.25
N GLU A 166 -12.64 -16.43 -1.01
CA GLU A 166 -13.23 -17.70 -1.45
C GLU A 166 -12.53 -18.92 -0.81
N ASN A 167 -11.24 -18.78 -0.45
CA ASN A 167 -10.46 -19.85 0.19
C ASN A 167 -10.83 -20.09 1.66
N PHE A 168 -11.72 -19.27 2.22
CA PHE A 168 -12.28 -19.46 3.56
C PHE A 168 -13.67 -20.08 3.57
N GLN A 169 -14.25 -20.40 2.41
CA GLN A 169 -15.49 -21.15 2.34
C GLN A 169 -15.22 -22.62 2.67
N VAL A 170 -16.09 -23.22 3.49
CA VAL A 170 -16.04 -24.64 3.85
C VAL A 170 -16.50 -25.46 2.64
N PRO A 171 -15.87 -26.59 2.29
CA PRO A 171 -16.43 -27.53 1.31
C PRO A 171 -17.80 -28.06 1.74
#